data_AF-X1L580-F1
#
_entry.id   AF-X1L580-F1
#
_cell.length_a   1.000
_cell.length_b   1.000
_cell.length_c   1.000
_cell.angle_alpha   90.00
_cell.angle_beta   90.00
_cell.angle_gamma   90.00
#
_symmetry.space_group_name_H-M   'P 1'
#
loop_
_entity.id
_entity.type
_entity.pdbx_description
1 polymer ?
#
loop_
_entity_poly.entity_id
_entity_poly.type
_entity_poly.pdbx_seq_one_letter_code
_entity_poly.pdbx_strand_id
1 'polypeptide(L)'
;MEKLEEQLQRWEKSETKAAEKVAQLVDSWRAIWVDCKVEPQSPKEMRSWLARCLEVRRQFQEQKHKQGQLKSLLDQRKSLRENLLGELAQVGEKVKLQGDELEPVLDYADKVLQKLVTLAYKHNSAQIELDRLSFELESTAKDLETSQKALDEWQKEWSTVLTDLAISEEASSEEATEVLEKLQTSVERWDKAESLNLRLEAID
;
A
#
# COMPACT_ATOMS: atom_id res chain seq x y z
N MET A 1 78.36 -28.53 -69.69
CA MET A 1 78.33 -29.80 -68.95
C MET A 1 78.64 -29.52 -67.48
N GLU A 2 79.85 -29.05 -67.15
CA GLU A 2 80.28 -28.74 -65.77
C GLU A 2 79.37 -27.76 -64.98
N LYS A 3 78.93 -26.65 -65.59
CA LYS A 3 77.98 -25.70 -64.94
C LYS A 3 76.60 -26.29 -64.62
N LEU A 4 76.17 -27.32 -65.36
CA LEU A 4 74.88 -27.99 -65.11
C LEU A 4 75.01 -29.00 -63.97
N GLU A 5 76.16 -29.65 -63.83
CA GLU A 5 76.47 -30.57 -62.73
C GLU A 5 76.63 -29.83 -61.39
N GLU A 6 77.30 -28.67 -61.39
CA GLU A 6 77.38 -27.81 -60.20
C GLU A 6 76.00 -27.28 -59.76
N GLN A 7 75.13 -26.95 -60.73
CA GLN A 7 73.75 -26.57 -60.44
C GLN A 7 72.99 -27.74 -59.84
N LEU A 8 73.02 -28.93 -60.45
CA LEU A 8 72.36 -30.13 -59.92
C LEU A 8 72.80 -30.45 -58.49
N GLN A 9 74.10 -30.44 -58.20
CA GLN A 9 74.60 -30.65 -56.84
C GLN A 9 74.12 -29.58 -55.85
N ARG A 10 73.94 -28.33 -56.30
CA ARG A 10 73.39 -27.26 -55.47
C ARG A 10 71.90 -27.45 -55.19
N TRP A 11 71.13 -27.90 -56.19
CA TRP A 11 69.71 -28.23 -56.02
C TRP A 11 69.53 -29.40 -55.07
N GLU A 12 70.28 -30.50 -55.23
CA GLU A 12 70.25 -31.66 -54.33
C GLU A 12 70.63 -31.29 -52.89
N LYS A 13 71.69 -30.49 -52.70
CA LYS A 13 72.09 -29.98 -51.38
C LYS A 13 71.03 -29.05 -50.76
N SER A 14 70.27 -28.34 -51.58
CA SER A 14 69.18 -27.48 -51.08
C SER A 14 67.93 -28.29 -50.72
N GLU A 15 67.64 -29.34 -51.49
CA GLU A 15 66.51 -30.25 -51.28
C GLU A 15 66.72 -31.09 -50.02
N THR A 16 67.92 -31.64 -49.83
CA THR A 16 68.30 -32.37 -48.60
C THR A 16 68.19 -31.49 -47.36
N LYS A 17 68.74 -30.27 -47.39
CA LYS A 17 68.59 -29.30 -46.27
C LYS A 17 67.14 -28.89 -46.01
N ALA A 18 66.32 -28.78 -47.05
CA ALA A 18 64.90 -28.50 -46.89
C ALA A 18 64.17 -29.69 -46.24
N ALA A 19 64.47 -30.91 -46.66
CA ALA A 19 63.91 -32.14 -46.09
C ALA A 19 64.28 -32.31 -44.61
N GLU A 20 65.53 -32.06 -44.22
CA GLU A 20 65.98 -32.10 -42.82
C GLU A 20 65.21 -31.10 -41.94
N LYS A 21 65.01 -29.87 -42.43
CA LYS A 21 64.23 -28.85 -41.72
C LYS A 21 62.76 -29.23 -41.59
N VAL A 22 62.17 -29.83 -42.62
CA VAL A 22 60.79 -30.33 -42.56
C VAL A 22 60.67 -31.45 -41.53
N ALA A 23 61.62 -32.40 -41.49
CA ALA A 23 61.62 -33.46 -40.49
C ALA A 23 61.70 -32.91 -39.06
N GLN A 24 62.60 -31.96 -38.79
CA GLN A 24 62.72 -31.30 -37.49
C GLN A 24 61.42 -30.56 -37.08
N LEU A 25 60.75 -29.89 -38.04
CA LEU A 25 59.48 -29.23 -37.80
C LEU A 25 58.34 -30.22 -37.51
N VAL A 26 58.32 -31.38 -38.17
CA VAL A 26 57.35 -32.44 -37.91
C VAL A 26 57.55 -33.06 -36.53
N ASP A 27 58.80 -33.33 -36.14
CA ASP A 27 59.13 -33.91 -34.83
C ASP A 27 58.81 -32.95 -33.69
N SER A 28 59.17 -31.67 -33.83
CA SER A 28 58.81 -30.64 -32.85
C SER A 28 57.30 -30.41 -32.77
N TRP A 29 56.59 -30.45 -33.90
CA TRP A 29 55.13 -30.43 -33.91
C TRP A 29 54.54 -31.60 -33.14
N ARG A 30 54.99 -32.84 -33.43
CA ARG A 30 54.53 -34.03 -32.72
C ARG A 30 54.80 -33.97 -31.22
N ALA A 31 55.98 -33.49 -30.82
CA ALA A 31 56.38 -33.37 -29.42
C ALA A 31 55.40 -32.49 -28.61
N ILE A 32 54.87 -31.41 -29.18
CA ILE A 32 53.89 -30.53 -28.50
C ILE A 32 52.58 -31.26 -28.16
N TRP A 33 52.22 -32.29 -28.94
CA TRP A 33 50.94 -32.99 -28.80
C TRP A 33 51.02 -34.31 -28.02
N VAL A 34 52.23 -34.78 -27.68
CA VAL A 34 52.45 -36.03 -26.94
C VAL A 34 51.66 -36.05 -25.61
N ASP A 35 51.73 -34.97 -24.85
CA ASP A 35 51.04 -34.87 -23.55
C ASP A 35 49.52 -34.83 -23.68
N CYS A 36 49.01 -34.35 -24.81
CA CYS A 36 47.59 -34.36 -25.12
C CYS A 36 47.07 -35.74 -25.52
N LYS A 37 47.97 -36.73 -25.75
CA LYS A 37 47.63 -38.08 -26.24
C LYS A 37 46.79 -38.07 -27.52
N VAL A 38 47.01 -37.06 -28.37
CA VAL A 38 46.36 -36.89 -29.67
C VAL A 38 47.43 -37.00 -30.74
N GLU A 39 47.18 -37.81 -31.76
CA GLU A 39 48.03 -37.83 -32.94
C GLU A 39 47.75 -36.57 -33.78
N PRO A 40 48.74 -35.67 -33.92
CA PRO A 40 48.47 -34.39 -34.55
C PRO A 40 48.43 -34.52 -36.07
N GLN A 41 47.36 -34.01 -36.67
CA GLN A 41 47.24 -33.86 -38.11
C GLN A 41 48.00 -32.62 -38.59
N SER A 42 47.71 -32.12 -39.80
CA SER A 42 48.39 -30.92 -40.30
C SER A 42 48.15 -29.72 -39.36
N PRO A 43 49.10 -28.77 -39.28
CA PRO A 43 48.93 -27.57 -38.46
C PRO A 43 47.63 -26.79 -38.74
N LYS A 44 47.14 -26.82 -39.98
CA LYS A 44 45.88 -26.19 -40.38
C LYS A 44 44.68 -26.90 -39.76
N GLU A 45 44.63 -28.22 -39.85
CA GLU A 45 43.56 -29.04 -39.27
C GLU A 45 43.53 -28.93 -37.75
N MET A 46 44.70 -28.98 -37.11
CA MET A 46 44.80 -28.85 -35.66
C MET A 46 44.43 -27.45 -35.17
N ARG A 47 44.70 -26.39 -35.94
CA ARG A 47 44.20 -25.04 -35.62
C ARG A 47 42.67 -24.98 -35.64
N SER A 48 42.04 -25.56 -36.66
CA SER A 48 40.58 -25.65 -36.74
C SER A 48 39.99 -26.58 -35.67
N TRP A 49 40.70 -27.64 -35.29
CA TRP A 49 40.33 -28.52 -34.19
C TRP A 49 40.39 -27.79 -32.84
N LEU A 50 41.47 -27.06 -32.54
CA LEU A 50 41.60 -26.25 -31.34
C LEU A 50 40.51 -25.19 -31.23
N ALA A 51 40.19 -24.50 -32.34
CA ALA A 51 39.09 -23.54 -32.36
C ALA A 51 37.75 -24.18 -31.97
N ARG A 52 37.46 -25.39 -32.48
CA ARG A 52 36.27 -26.16 -32.10
C ARG A 52 36.29 -26.57 -30.62
N CYS A 53 37.43 -27.05 -30.11
CA CYS A 53 37.57 -27.42 -28.69
C CYS A 53 37.34 -26.22 -27.76
N LEU A 54 37.89 -25.05 -28.12
CA LEU A 54 37.68 -23.81 -27.36
C LEU A 54 36.21 -23.40 -27.36
N GLU A 55 35.53 -23.52 -28.50
CA GLU A 55 34.11 -23.20 -28.61
C GLU A 55 33.24 -24.16 -27.78
N VAL A 56 33.48 -25.47 -27.84
CA VAL A 56 32.79 -26.45 -26.98
C VAL A 56 33.02 -26.14 -25.51
N ARG A 57 34.26 -25.82 -25.12
CA ARG A 57 34.57 -25.44 -23.74
C ARG A 57 33.82 -24.18 -23.31
N ARG A 58 33.74 -23.18 -24.19
CA ARG A 58 32.98 -21.94 -23.95
C ARG A 58 31.50 -22.24 -23.74
N GLN A 59 30.90 -23.05 -24.62
CA GLN A 59 29.49 -23.45 -24.52
C GLN A 59 29.20 -24.23 -23.24
N PHE A 60 30.09 -25.15 -22.85
CA PHE A 60 29.95 -25.90 -21.60
C PHE A 60 30.02 -24.98 -20.36
N GLN A 61 30.95 -24.02 -20.35
CA GLN A 61 31.04 -23.03 -19.28
C GLN A 61 29.78 -22.15 -19.21
N GLU A 62 29.28 -21.71 -20.37
CA GLU A 62 28.05 -20.92 -20.46
C GLU A 62 26.83 -21.72 -19.97
N GLN A 63 26.70 -22.98 -20.35
CA GLN A 63 25.64 -23.86 -19.88
C GLN A 63 25.70 -24.07 -18.36
N LYS A 64 26.90 -24.34 -17.82
CA LYS A 64 27.10 -24.49 -16.38
C LYS A 64 26.73 -23.21 -15.62
N HIS A 65 27.09 -22.06 -16.17
CA HIS A 65 26.71 -20.76 -15.60
C HIS A 65 25.20 -20.56 -15.59
N LYS A 66 24.53 -20.78 -16.73
CA LYS A 66 23.06 -20.69 -16.85
C LYS A 66 22.34 -21.66 -15.93
N GLN A 67 22.84 -22.88 -15.77
CA GLN A 67 22.28 -23.85 -14.82
C GLN A 67 22.42 -23.38 -13.36
N GLY A 68 23.55 -22.77 -13.01
CA GLY A 68 23.75 -22.16 -11.69
C GLY A 68 22.78 -21.01 -11.43
N GLN A 69 22.61 -20.13 -12.43
CA GLN A 69 21.64 -19.03 -12.36
C GLN A 69 20.20 -19.55 -12.22
N LEU A 70 19.81 -20.55 -13.02
CA LEU A 70 18.49 -21.17 -12.94
C LEU A 70 18.21 -21.74 -11.55
N LYS A 71 19.18 -22.47 -10.98
CA LYS A 71 19.04 -23.03 -9.63
C LYS A 71 18.86 -21.92 -8.58
N SER A 72 19.69 -20.87 -8.64
CA SER A 72 19.57 -19.72 -7.75
C SER A 72 18.20 -19.04 -7.85
N LEU A 73 17.67 -18.86 -9.06
CA LEU A 73 16.35 -18.24 -9.27
C LEU A 73 15.22 -19.13 -8.74
N LEU A 74 15.31 -20.45 -8.91
CA LEU A 74 14.32 -21.38 -8.36
C LEU A 74 14.32 -21.39 -6.84
N ASP A 75 15.49 -21.37 -6.20
CA ASP A 75 15.63 -21.31 -4.75
C ASP A 75 15.09 -19.98 -4.19
N GLN A 76 15.39 -18.86 -4.85
CA GLN A 76 14.82 -17.55 -4.52
C GLN A 76 13.30 -17.53 -4.66
N ARG A 77 12.76 -18.06 -5.77
CA ARG A 77 11.31 -18.15 -6.00
C ARG A 77 10.62 -18.94 -4.89
N LYS A 78 11.20 -20.07 -4.50
CA LYS A 78 10.67 -20.92 -3.43
C LYS A 78 10.66 -20.18 -2.09
N SER A 79 11.78 -19.54 -1.74
CA SER A 79 11.89 -18.77 -0.50
C SER A 79 10.88 -17.62 -0.43
N LEU A 80 10.75 -16.83 -1.51
CA LEU A 80 9.78 -15.75 -1.58
C LEU A 80 8.34 -16.26 -1.44
N ARG A 81 8.03 -17.39 -2.08
CA ARG A 81 6.72 -18.03 -1.97
C ARG A 81 6.41 -18.49 -0.55
N GLU A 82 7.35 -19.16 0.11
CA GLU A 82 7.19 -19.62 1.49
C GLU A 82 6.99 -18.44 2.46
N ASN A 83 7.78 -17.37 2.29
CA ASN A 83 7.62 -16.15 3.09
C ASN A 83 6.23 -15.53 2.90
N LEU A 84 5.79 -15.36 1.64
CA LEU A 84 4.49 -14.74 1.35
C LEU A 84 3.32 -15.58 1.88
N LEU A 85 3.38 -16.90 1.77
CA LEU A 85 2.38 -17.80 2.36
C LEU A 85 2.39 -17.73 3.90
N GLY A 86 3.56 -17.54 4.51
CA GLY A 86 3.72 -17.32 5.94
C GLY A 86 3.04 -16.04 6.41
N GLU A 87 3.27 -14.92 5.71
CA GLU A 87 2.63 -13.63 5.99
C GLU A 87 1.10 -13.71 5.85
N LEU A 88 0.61 -14.34 4.78
CA LEU A 88 -0.82 -14.56 4.59
C LEU A 88 -1.45 -15.36 5.74
N ALA A 89 -0.77 -16.40 6.22
CA ALA A 89 -1.24 -17.20 7.33
C ALA A 89 -1.32 -16.40 8.64
N GLN A 90 -0.43 -15.42 8.87
CA GLN A 90 -0.48 -14.54 10.05
C GLN A 90 -1.72 -13.65 10.02
N VAL A 91 -2.17 -13.23 8.83
CA VAL A 91 -3.41 -12.44 8.67
C VAL A 91 -4.66 -13.33 8.60
N GLY A 92 -4.52 -14.64 8.89
CA GLY A 92 -5.62 -15.60 8.96
C GLY A 92 -6.01 -16.22 7.61
N GLU A 93 -5.31 -15.87 6.52
CA GLU A 93 -5.59 -16.40 5.18
C GLU A 93 -4.75 -17.65 4.92
N LYS A 94 -5.35 -18.83 5.12
CA LYS A 94 -4.72 -20.12 4.86
C LYS A 94 -5.03 -20.59 3.44
N VAL A 95 -4.23 -20.16 2.47
CA VAL A 95 -4.41 -20.61 1.08
C VAL A 95 -3.55 -21.81 0.77
N LYS A 96 -4.17 -22.83 0.15
CA LYS A 96 -3.47 -23.95 -0.48
C LYS A 96 -3.43 -23.72 -1.98
N LEU A 97 -2.49 -22.91 -2.44
CA LEU A 97 -2.20 -22.79 -3.87
C LEU A 97 -1.34 -23.97 -4.30
N GLN A 98 -1.71 -24.63 -5.40
CA GLN A 98 -0.93 -25.72 -5.99
C GLN A 98 0.20 -25.15 -6.86
N GLY A 99 1.23 -25.98 -7.10
CA GLY A 99 2.38 -25.62 -7.95
C GLY A 99 3.47 -24.80 -7.24
N ASP A 100 4.51 -24.45 -7.99
CA ASP A 100 5.70 -23.73 -7.51
C ASP A 100 5.78 -22.26 -8.00
N GLU A 101 4.74 -21.79 -8.67
CA GLU A 101 4.71 -20.46 -9.28
C GLU A 101 4.46 -19.36 -8.25
N LEU A 102 5.14 -18.23 -8.37
CA LEU A 102 4.98 -17.12 -7.41
C LEU A 102 3.77 -16.24 -7.74
N GLU A 103 3.44 -16.10 -9.03
CA GLU A 103 2.40 -15.20 -9.55
C GLU A 103 1.01 -15.43 -8.93
N PRO A 104 0.48 -16.67 -8.82
CA PRO A 104 -0.82 -16.89 -8.18
C PRO A 104 -0.86 -16.49 -6.70
N VAL A 105 0.28 -16.61 -6.01
CA VAL A 105 0.41 -16.22 -4.60
C VAL A 105 0.44 -14.71 -4.46
N LEU A 106 1.12 -14.01 -5.37
CA LEU A 106 1.16 -12.55 -5.43
C LEU A 106 -0.22 -11.97 -5.72
N ASP A 107 -0.92 -12.47 -6.74
CA ASP A 107 -2.26 -12.00 -7.09
C ASP A 107 -3.25 -12.17 -5.93
N TYR A 108 -3.13 -13.28 -5.21
CA TYR A 108 -3.95 -13.50 -4.03
C TYR A 108 -3.57 -12.56 -2.89
N ALA A 109 -2.28 -12.37 -2.63
CA ALA A 109 -1.80 -11.47 -1.59
C ALA A 109 -2.22 -10.02 -1.85
N ASP A 110 -2.18 -9.56 -3.11
CA ASP A 110 -2.63 -8.22 -3.47
C ASP A 110 -4.13 -8.02 -3.21
N LYS A 111 -4.96 -9.03 -3.55
CA LYS A 111 -6.39 -9.01 -3.22
C LYS A 111 -6.66 -8.95 -1.73
N VAL A 112 -5.89 -9.70 -0.93
CA VAL A 112 -6.00 -9.68 0.54
C VAL A 112 -5.59 -8.30 1.07
N LEU A 113 -4.47 -7.76 0.59
CA LEU A 113 -3.99 -6.44 1.00
C LEU A 113 -5.02 -5.35 0.70
N GLN A 114 -5.60 -5.34 -0.51
CA GLN A 114 -6.65 -4.39 -0.88
C GLN A 114 -7.88 -4.49 0.03
N LYS A 115 -8.29 -5.71 0.39
CA LYS A 115 -9.39 -5.94 1.35
C LYS A 115 -9.06 -5.37 2.72
N LEU A 116 -7.86 -5.65 3.24
CA LEU A 116 -7.42 -5.19 4.56
C LEU A 116 -7.33 -3.66 4.63
N VAL A 117 -6.77 -3.02 3.59
CA VAL A 117 -6.71 -1.56 3.48
C VAL A 117 -8.11 -0.96 3.49
N THR A 118 -9.03 -1.53 2.73
CA THR A 118 -10.43 -1.07 2.68
C THR A 118 -11.12 -1.24 4.04
N LEU A 119 -10.88 -2.37 4.73
CA LEU A 119 -11.44 -2.63 6.05
C LEU A 119 -10.88 -1.65 7.09
N ALA A 120 -9.58 -1.38 7.07
CA ALA A 120 -8.93 -0.41 7.95
C ALA A 120 -9.48 1.01 7.75
N TYR A 121 -9.69 1.42 6.50
CA TYR A 121 -10.32 2.71 6.19
C TYR A 121 -11.74 2.81 6.76
N LYS A 122 -12.57 1.78 6.54
CA LYS A 122 -13.94 1.72 7.07
C LYS A 122 -13.95 1.75 8.60
N HIS A 123 -13.06 1.00 9.24
CA HIS A 123 -12.92 1.00 10.69
C HIS A 123 -12.58 2.39 11.22
N ASN A 124 -11.59 3.06 10.63
CA ASN A 124 -11.19 4.40 11.04
C ASN A 124 -12.32 5.43 10.84
N SER A 125 -13.03 5.37 9.72
CA SER A 125 -14.19 6.24 9.47
C SER A 125 -15.31 6.01 10.48
N ALA A 126 -15.60 4.74 10.82
CA ALA A 126 -16.62 4.41 11.81
C ALA A 126 -16.22 4.88 13.21
N GLN A 127 -14.93 4.79 13.56
CA GLN A 127 -14.42 5.28 14.85
C GLN A 127 -14.58 6.80 14.97
N ILE A 128 -14.23 7.56 13.92
CA ILE A 128 -14.39 9.02 13.90
C ILE A 128 -15.87 9.41 14.07
N GLU A 129 -16.79 8.72 13.39
CA GLU A 129 -18.22 8.97 13.54
C GLU A 129 -18.74 8.61 14.93
N LEU A 130 -18.24 7.52 15.53
CA LEU A 130 -18.60 7.12 16.89
C LEU A 130 -18.16 8.19 17.90
N ASP A 131 -16.94 8.70 17.76
CA ASP A 131 -16.43 9.77 18.62
C ASP A 131 -17.27 11.06 18.45
N ARG A 132 -17.60 11.44 17.21
CA ARG A 132 -18.47 12.60 16.93
C ARG A 132 -19.85 12.44 17.57
N LEU A 133 -20.50 11.30 17.36
CA LEU A 133 -21.84 11.03 17.91
C LEU A 133 -21.83 10.97 19.44
N SER A 134 -20.74 10.46 20.04
CA SER A 134 -20.60 10.43 21.50
C SER A 134 -20.54 11.84 22.09
N PHE A 135 -19.80 12.75 21.44
CA PHE A 135 -19.71 14.15 21.85
C PHE A 135 -21.05 14.89 21.67
N GLU A 136 -21.73 14.68 20.54
CA GLU A 136 -23.06 15.25 20.30
C GLU A 136 -24.10 14.76 21.31
N LEU A 137 -24.05 13.48 21.68
CA LEU A 137 -24.94 12.92 22.70
C LEU A 137 -24.71 13.58 24.06
N GLU A 138 -23.45 13.76 24.46
CA GLU A 138 -23.12 14.42 25.74
C GLU A 138 -23.57 15.90 25.75
N SER A 139 -23.31 16.63 24.65
CA SER A 139 -23.74 18.02 24.52
C SER A 139 -25.26 18.15 24.57
N THR A 140 -25.98 17.35 23.80
CA THR A 140 -27.45 17.39 23.75
C THR A 140 -28.09 16.97 25.06
N ALA A 141 -27.49 16.01 25.79
CA ALA A 141 -27.94 15.65 27.13
C ALA A 141 -27.80 16.82 28.11
N LYS A 142 -26.70 17.57 28.03
CA LYS A 142 -26.49 18.78 28.85
C LYS A 142 -27.44 19.91 28.48
N ASP A 143 -27.69 20.11 27.19
CA ASP A 143 -28.65 21.11 26.71
C ASP A 143 -30.09 20.77 27.15
N LEU A 144 -30.44 19.48 27.15
CA LEU A 144 -31.71 19.00 27.68
C LEU A 144 -31.83 19.25 29.19
N GLU A 145 -30.79 18.93 29.97
CA GLU A 145 -30.79 19.15 31.42
C GLU A 145 -30.93 20.65 31.75
N THR A 146 -30.21 21.52 31.04
CA THR A 146 -30.28 22.97 31.24
C THR A 146 -31.64 23.54 30.85
N SER A 147 -32.21 23.09 29.72
CA SER A 147 -33.55 23.49 29.27
C SER A 147 -34.64 23.02 30.22
N GLN A 148 -34.54 21.80 30.75
CA GLN A 148 -35.49 21.28 31.73
C GLN A 148 -35.44 22.07 33.04
N LYS A 149 -34.24 22.39 33.54
CA LYS A 149 -34.07 23.23 34.73
C LYS A 149 -34.66 24.62 34.52
N ALA A 150 -34.40 25.24 33.37
CA ALA A 150 -34.96 26.55 33.03
C ALA A 150 -36.49 26.52 32.93
N LEU A 151 -37.05 25.45 32.37
CA LEU A 151 -38.50 25.26 32.30
C LEU A 151 -39.11 25.10 33.70
N ASP A 152 -38.51 24.28 34.56
CA ASP A 152 -38.98 24.05 35.93
C ASP A 152 -38.90 25.33 36.77
N GLU A 153 -37.86 26.14 36.58
CA GLU A 153 -37.69 27.43 37.26
C GLU A 153 -38.71 28.45 36.76
N TRP A 154 -38.86 28.58 35.44
CA TRP A 154 -39.88 29.44 34.84
C TRP A 154 -41.30 29.08 35.28
N GLN A 155 -41.64 27.78 35.36
CA GLN A 155 -42.95 27.33 35.85
C GLN A 155 -43.20 27.72 37.32
N LYS A 156 -42.17 27.65 38.17
CA LYS A 156 -42.28 28.09 39.58
C LYS A 156 -42.46 29.60 39.69
N GLU A 157 -41.69 30.38 38.94
CA GLU A 157 -41.81 31.83 38.90
C GLU A 157 -43.19 32.24 38.39
N TRP A 158 -43.66 31.61 37.31
CA TRP A 158 -44.98 31.82 36.73
C TRP A 158 -46.10 31.55 37.75
N SER A 159 -46.07 30.41 38.42
CA SER A 159 -47.04 30.05 39.46
C SER A 159 -47.05 31.08 40.59
N THR A 160 -45.87 31.53 41.04
CA THR A 160 -45.75 32.52 42.12
C THR A 160 -46.40 33.85 41.73
N VAL A 161 -46.13 34.34 40.51
CA VAL A 161 -46.72 35.57 39.99
C VAL A 161 -48.24 35.45 39.85
N LEU A 162 -48.74 34.29 39.38
CA LEU A 162 -50.18 34.06 39.28
C LEU A 162 -50.86 34.03 40.65
N THR A 163 -50.25 33.40 41.65
CA THR A 163 -50.78 33.43 43.03
C THR A 163 -50.86 34.83 43.61
N ASP A 164 -49.82 35.65 43.40
CA ASP A 164 -49.80 37.04 43.89
C ASP A 164 -50.91 37.89 43.24
N LEU A 165 -51.27 37.56 42.01
CA LEU A 165 -52.36 38.20 41.26
C LEU A 165 -53.73 37.54 41.47
N ALA A 166 -53.83 36.53 42.35
CA ALA A 166 -55.03 35.72 42.59
C ALA A 166 -55.61 35.07 41.32
N ILE A 167 -54.74 34.74 40.36
CA ILE A 167 -55.06 33.98 39.15
C ILE A 167 -54.74 32.49 39.43
N SER A 168 -55.49 31.56 38.85
CA SER A 168 -55.23 30.11 39.00
C SER A 168 -53.83 29.77 38.51
N GLU A 169 -53.09 28.95 39.27
CA GLU A 169 -51.72 28.51 38.96
C GLU A 169 -51.62 27.71 37.66
N GLU A 170 -52.72 27.05 37.26
CA GLU A 170 -52.82 26.31 36.00
C GLU A 170 -53.17 27.18 34.78
N ALA A 171 -53.37 28.49 34.98
CA ALA A 171 -53.70 29.39 33.89
C ALA A 171 -52.56 29.45 32.86
N SER A 172 -52.93 29.26 31.60
CA SER A 172 -52.00 29.45 30.48
C SER A 172 -51.57 30.91 30.38
N SER A 173 -50.43 31.15 29.72
CA SER A 173 -49.94 32.51 29.44
C SER A 173 -50.99 33.38 28.74
N GLU A 174 -51.83 32.79 27.89
CA GLU A 174 -52.87 33.49 27.15
C GLU A 174 -54.03 33.91 28.07
N GLU A 175 -54.50 32.99 28.92
CA GLU A 175 -55.56 33.25 29.91
C GLU A 175 -55.13 34.28 30.96
N ALA A 176 -53.89 34.20 31.45
CA ALA A 176 -53.34 35.18 32.38
C ALA A 176 -53.25 36.59 31.75
N THR A 177 -52.88 36.68 30.47
CA THR A 177 -52.84 37.95 29.72
C THR A 177 -54.24 38.55 29.62
N GLU A 178 -55.26 37.73 29.30
CA GLU A 178 -56.64 38.21 29.19
C GLU A 178 -57.17 38.73 30.55
N VAL A 179 -56.85 38.06 31.66
CA VAL A 179 -57.22 38.51 33.00
C VAL A 179 -56.52 39.83 33.35
N LEU A 180 -55.23 39.96 33.03
CA LEU A 180 -54.47 41.20 33.27
C LEU A 180 -55.00 42.37 32.43
N GLU A 181 -55.36 42.16 31.17
CA GLU A 181 -55.98 43.19 30.32
C GLU A 181 -57.33 43.65 30.88
N LYS A 182 -58.14 42.73 31.41
CA LYS A 182 -59.41 43.05 32.08
C LYS A 182 -59.19 43.84 33.37
N LEU A 183 -58.17 43.49 34.16
CA LEU A 183 -57.79 44.23 35.37
C LEU A 183 -57.34 45.65 35.02
N GLN A 184 -56.45 45.80 34.02
CA GLN A 184 -55.99 47.11 33.56
C GLN A 184 -57.15 48.00 33.11
N THR A 185 -58.05 47.46 32.30
CA THR A 185 -59.25 48.18 31.84
C THR A 185 -60.14 48.63 33.00
N SER A 186 -60.21 47.84 34.08
CA SER A 186 -61.01 48.15 35.26
C SER A 186 -60.39 49.26 36.10
N VAL A 187 -59.07 49.25 36.29
CA VAL A 187 -58.33 50.33 36.97
C VAL A 187 -58.48 51.64 36.20
N GLU A 188 -58.32 51.62 34.87
CA GLU A 188 -58.51 52.82 34.04
C GLU A 188 -59.93 53.41 34.14
N ARG A 189 -60.95 52.55 34.31
CA ARG A 189 -62.33 53.00 34.55
C ARG A 189 -62.50 53.61 35.93
N TRP A 190 -61.85 53.06 36.94
CA TRP A 190 -61.89 53.57 38.31
C TRP A 190 -61.23 54.94 38.41
N ASP A 191 -60.04 55.13 37.83
CA ASP A 191 -59.36 56.44 37.78
C ASP A 191 -60.21 57.51 37.07
N LYS A 192 -60.89 57.13 35.98
CA LYS A 192 -61.83 58.03 35.29
C LYS A 192 -62.99 58.43 36.21
N ALA A 193 -63.56 57.48 36.96
CA ALA A 193 -64.64 57.77 37.90
C ALA A 193 -64.17 58.67 39.05
N GLU A 194 -62.99 58.41 39.61
CA GLU A 194 -62.35 59.24 40.64
C GLU A 194 -62.13 60.67 40.14
N SER A 195 -61.62 60.84 38.91
CA SER A 195 -61.41 62.16 38.30
C SER A 195 -62.73 62.92 38.08
N LEU A 196 -63.82 62.20 37.79
CA LEU A 196 -65.15 62.80 37.65
C LEU A 196 -65.70 63.22 39.02
N ASN A 197 -65.48 62.42 40.07
CA ASN A 197 -65.87 62.78 41.44
C ASN A 197 -65.11 64.01 41.95
N LEU A 198 -63.79 64.06 41.79
CA LEU A 198 -62.98 65.23 42.13
C LEU A 198 -63.43 66.50 41.40
N ARG A 199 -63.89 66.35 40.15
CA ARG A 199 -64.47 67.47 39.39
C ARG A 199 -65.84 67.90 39.89
N LEU A 200 -66.64 66.98 40.44
CA LEU A 200 -67.92 67.32 41.06
C LEU A 200 -67.70 68.05 42.40
N GLU A 201 -66.78 67.58 43.23
CA GLU A 201 -66.42 68.23 44.51
C GLU A 201 -65.78 69.62 44.33
N ALA A 202 -65.17 69.90 43.16
CA ALA A 202 -64.60 71.21 42.84
C ALA A 202 -65.63 72.21 42.27
N ILE A 203 -66.85 71.77 41.98
CA ILE A 203 -67.94 72.60 41.42
C ILE A 203 -68.97 73.00 42.49
N ASP A 204 -69.03 72.28 43.61
CA ASP A 204 -69.67 72.74 44.86
C ASP A 204 -68.77 73.69 45.66
#